data_AF-A0A973DL19-F1
#
_entry.id   AF-A0A973DL19-F1
#
_cell.length_a   1.000
_cell.length_b   1.000
_cell.length_c   1.000
_cell.angle_alpha   90.00
_cell.angle_beta   90.00
_cell.angle_gamma   90.00
#
_symmetry.space_group_name_H-M   'P 1'
#
loop_
_entity.id
_entity.type
_entity.pdbx_description
1 polymer ?
#
loop_
_entity_poly.entity_id
_entity_poly.type
_entity_poly.pdbx_seq_one_letter_code
_entity_poly.pdbx_strand_id
1 'polypeptide(L)'
;MHDIYAGIAKRTEACIAPVGLAWDKTLTKKRLKMHAPDGNHANQTGAFLSALVLFETITGISVEELPEMRMTDVDQKTQGFLRKMAAQTLIEFDACIE
;
A
#
# COMPACT_ATOMS: atom_id res chain seq x y z
N MET A 1 -12.66 8.46 -5.38
CA MET A 1 -12.60 8.38 -3.90
C MET A 1 -11.36 9.08 -3.37
N HIS A 2 -10.16 8.79 -3.89
CA HIS A 2 -8.89 9.42 -3.48
C HIS A 2 -8.96 10.97 -3.48
N ASP A 3 -9.40 11.58 -4.59
CA ASP A 3 -9.41 13.06 -4.72
C ASP A 3 -10.29 13.78 -3.68
N ILE A 4 -11.36 13.13 -3.21
CA ILE A 4 -12.22 13.68 -2.15
C ILE A 4 -11.44 13.78 -0.85
N TYR A 5 -10.72 12.70 -0.48
CA TYR A 5 -9.87 12.70 0.69
C TYR A 5 -8.71 13.67 0.53
N ALA A 6 -8.06 13.72 -0.65
CA ALA A 6 -6.98 14.66 -0.94
C ALA A 6 -7.41 16.12 -0.76
N GLY A 7 -8.61 16.47 -1.21
CA GLY A 7 -9.19 17.78 -0.99
C GLY A 7 -9.45 18.11 0.48
N ILE A 8 -9.81 17.12 1.31
CA ILE A 8 -9.95 17.31 2.76
C ILE A 8 -8.59 17.49 3.40
N ALA A 9 -7.63 16.61 3.10
CA ALA A 9 -6.28 16.64 3.65
C ALA A 9 -5.58 17.98 3.44
N LYS A 10 -5.70 18.55 2.23
CA LYS A 10 -5.19 19.89 1.91
C LYS A 10 -5.79 21.01 2.78
N ARG A 11 -7.04 20.86 3.22
CA ARG A 11 -7.72 21.86 4.07
C ARG A 11 -7.44 21.67 5.57
N THR A 12 -6.93 20.50 5.96
CA THR A 12 -6.76 20.13 7.37
C THR A 12 -5.31 19.85 7.74
N GLU A 13 -4.35 20.15 6.86
CA GLU A 13 -2.92 19.86 7.05
C GLU A 13 -2.67 18.38 7.42
N ALA A 14 -3.45 17.48 6.82
CA ALA A 14 -3.34 16.04 7.04
C ALA A 14 -2.61 15.35 5.88
N CYS A 15 -2.06 14.17 6.14
CA CYS A 15 -1.52 13.28 5.12
C CYS A 15 -2.48 12.13 4.80
N ILE A 16 -2.36 11.54 3.62
CA ILE A 16 -3.16 10.39 3.15
C ILE A 16 -2.21 9.28 2.72
N ALA A 17 -2.27 8.15 3.42
CA ALA A 17 -1.65 6.92 2.92
C ALA A 17 -2.38 6.44 1.66
N PRO A 18 -1.72 6.29 0.50
CA PRO A 18 -2.38 5.97 -0.77
C PRO A 18 -2.71 4.46 -0.90
N VAL A 19 -3.35 3.87 0.11
CA VAL A 19 -3.62 2.41 0.18
C VAL A 19 -4.46 1.93 -1.00
N GLY A 20 -5.58 2.59 -1.31
CA GLY A 20 -6.44 2.22 -2.44
C GLY A 20 -5.72 2.25 -3.78
N LEU A 21 -4.88 3.27 -4.00
CA LEU A 21 -4.09 3.40 -5.22
C LEU A 21 -3.01 2.32 -5.33
N ALA A 22 -2.40 1.93 -4.21
CA ALA A 22 -1.46 0.82 -4.17
C ALA A 22 -2.14 -0.52 -4.53
N TRP A 23 -3.36 -0.74 -4.03
CA TRP A 23 -4.18 -1.90 -4.40
C TRP A 23 -4.49 -1.92 -5.90
N ASP A 24 -4.99 -0.81 -6.45
CA ASP A 24 -5.31 -0.68 -7.87
C ASP A 24 -4.09 -0.92 -8.75
N LYS A 25 -2.94 -0.31 -8.41
CA LYS A 25 -1.66 -0.53 -9.10
C LYS A 25 -1.25 -2.01 -9.06
N THR A 26 -1.29 -2.61 -7.88
CA THR A 26 -0.89 -4.00 -7.67
C THR A 26 -1.75 -4.95 -8.51
N LEU A 27 -3.07 -4.81 -8.44
CA LEU A 27 -4.02 -5.66 -9.16
C LEU A 27 -3.96 -5.47 -10.69
N THR A 28 -3.63 -4.26 -11.15
CA THR A 28 -3.38 -3.98 -12.57
C THR A 28 -2.12 -4.67 -13.07
N LYS A 29 -1.04 -4.69 -12.28
CA LYS A 29 0.24 -5.30 -12.66
C LYS A 29 0.24 -6.82 -12.52
N LYS A 30 -0.46 -7.36 -11.52
CA LYS A 30 -0.51 -8.80 -11.24
C LYS A 30 -1.83 -9.16 -10.55
N ARG A 31 -2.55 -10.15 -11.09
CA ARG A 31 -3.79 -10.67 -10.49
C ARG A 31 -3.48 -11.55 -9.27
N LEU A 32 -3.18 -10.91 -8.14
CA LEU A 32 -3.03 -11.56 -6.84
C LEU A 32 -4.39 -11.72 -6.16
N LYS A 33 -4.58 -12.82 -5.44
CA LYS A 33 -5.73 -12.96 -4.53
C LYS A 33 -5.44 -12.13 -3.28
N MET A 34 -5.98 -10.92 -3.22
CA MET A 34 -5.77 -9.99 -2.10
C MET A 34 -7.01 -9.78 -1.22
N HIS A 35 -8.19 -10.15 -1.74
CA HIS A 35 -9.44 -10.11 -0.98
C HIS A 35 -9.66 -11.42 -0.21
N ALA A 36 -10.31 -11.30 0.93
CA ALA A 36 -10.93 -12.39 1.68
C ALA A 36 -12.10 -13.00 0.88
N PRO A 37 -12.65 -14.15 1.29
CA PRO A 37 -13.75 -14.81 0.57
C PRO A 37 -15.01 -13.94 0.39
N ASP A 38 -15.20 -12.91 1.21
CA ASP A 38 -16.31 -11.96 1.10
C ASP A 38 -16.15 -10.95 -0.07
N GLY A 39 -15.01 -10.96 -0.76
CA GLY A 39 -14.73 -10.09 -1.89
C GLY A 39 -14.46 -8.64 -1.54
N ASN A 40 -14.36 -8.29 -0.25
CA ASN A 40 -14.20 -6.91 0.21
C ASN A 40 -13.06 -6.74 1.22
N HIS A 41 -13.01 -7.54 2.29
CA HIS A 41 -11.93 -7.40 3.27
C HIS A 41 -10.59 -7.86 2.68
N ALA A 42 -9.50 -7.31 3.22
CA ALA A 42 -8.18 -7.77 2.87
C ALA A 42 -7.89 -9.16 3.48
N ASN A 43 -7.34 -10.06 2.68
CA ASN A 43 -6.67 -11.25 3.21
C ASN A 43 -5.21 -10.92 3.61
N GLN A 44 -4.42 -11.91 4.01
CA GLN A 44 -3.03 -11.70 4.45
C GLN A 44 -2.17 -10.96 3.41
N THR A 45 -2.31 -11.27 2.12
CA THR A 45 -1.57 -10.61 1.03
C THR A 45 -1.99 -9.14 0.87
N GLY A 46 -3.30 -8.88 0.90
CA GLY A 46 -3.83 -7.52 0.82
C GLY A 46 -3.46 -6.68 2.05
N ALA A 47 -3.58 -7.26 3.24
CA ALA A 47 -3.22 -6.62 4.50
C ALA A 47 -1.73 -6.28 4.55
N PHE A 48 -0.87 -7.17 4.04
CA PHE A 48 0.55 -6.91 3.94
C PHE A 48 0.87 -5.69 3.07
N LEU A 49 0.27 -5.57 1.87
CA LEU A 49 0.43 -4.38 1.04
C LEU A 49 -0.03 -3.11 1.78
N SER A 50 -1.21 -3.15 2.39
CA SER A 50 -1.73 -2.00 3.15
C SER A 50 -0.80 -1.60 4.30
N ALA A 51 -0.22 -2.57 5.01
CA ALA A 51 0.73 -2.32 6.08
C ALA A 51 2.02 -1.67 5.59
N LEU A 52 2.55 -2.09 4.42
CA LEU A 52 3.73 -1.47 3.82
C LEU A 52 3.48 0.00 3.47
N VAL A 53 2.35 0.29 2.82
CA VAL A 53 1.97 1.67 2.46
C VAL A 53 1.84 2.54 3.71
N LEU A 54 1.18 2.04 4.76
CA LEU A 54 1.03 2.75 6.04
C LEU A 54 2.39 2.96 6.71
N PHE A 55 3.25 1.95 6.73
CA PHE A 55 4.57 2.03 7.35
C PHE A 55 5.41 3.14 6.71
N GLU A 56 5.55 3.14 5.39
CA GLU A 56 6.38 4.15 4.70
C GLU A 56 5.73 5.53 4.78
N THR A 57 4.40 5.62 4.73
CA THR A 57 3.68 6.89 4.97
C THR A 57 3.99 7.48 6.35
N ILE A 58 3.98 6.66 7.41
CA ILE A 58 4.14 7.11 8.79
C ILE A 58 5.61 7.40 9.12
N THR A 59 6.52 6.57 8.61
CA THR A 59 7.94 6.59 9.02
C THR A 59 8.84 7.35 8.06
N GLY A 60 8.43 7.51 6.80
CA GLY A 60 9.29 7.97 5.70
C GLY A 60 10.38 6.97 5.31
N ILE A 61 10.44 5.79 5.93
CA ILE A 61 11.43 4.75 5.62
C ILE A 61 10.90 3.93 4.45
N SER A 62 11.68 3.88 3.36
CA SER A 62 11.34 3.09 2.18
C SER A 62 11.12 1.62 2.54
N VAL A 63 9.98 1.07 2.13
CA VAL A 63 9.72 -0.35 2.38
C VAL A 63 10.60 -1.26 1.53
N GLU A 64 11.22 -0.78 0.45
CA GLU A 64 12.11 -1.60 -0.39
C GLU A 64 13.34 -2.09 0.38
N GLU A 65 13.74 -1.38 1.43
CA GLU A 65 14.89 -1.72 2.27
C GLU A 65 14.54 -2.69 3.42
N LEU A 66 13.26 -2.97 3.63
CA LEU A 66 12.84 -3.87 4.71
C LEU A 66 13.31 -5.31 4.45
N PRO A 67 13.77 -6.01 5.51
CA PRO A 67 14.10 -7.42 5.38
C PRO A 67 12.85 -8.24 5.07
N GLU A 68 13.07 -9.43 4.53
CA GLU A 68 11.98 -10.40 4.36
C GLU A 68 11.36 -10.75 5.71
N MET A 69 10.03 -10.83 5.74
CA MET A 69 9.30 -11.22 6.93
C MET A 69 8.93 -12.70 6.85
N ARG A 70 9.02 -13.40 7.98
CA ARG A 70 8.54 -14.78 8.06
C ARG A 70 7.02 -14.78 8.09
N MET A 71 6.40 -15.04 6.94
CA MET A 71 4.95 -15.12 6.76
C MET A 71 4.57 -16.48 6.18
N THR A 72 3.47 -17.05 6.66
CA THR A 72 2.93 -18.33 6.18
C THR A 72 2.30 -18.21 4.80
N ASP A 73 1.59 -17.11 4.55
CA ASP A 73 0.68 -16.97 3.40
C ASP A 73 1.16 -15.99 2.33
N VAL A 74 2.34 -15.39 2.52
CA VAL A 74 2.93 -14.45 1.56
C VAL A 74 4.38 -14.85 1.32
N ASP A 75 4.62 -15.53 0.20
CA ASP A 75 5.97 -15.97 -0.18
C ASP A 75 6.93 -14.79 -0.44
N GLN A 76 8.23 -15.06 -0.38
CA GLN A 76 9.29 -14.04 -0.52
C GLN A 76 9.18 -13.23 -1.81
N LYS A 77 8.85 -13.91 -2.93
CA LYS A 77 8.70 -13.25 -4.24
C LYS A 77 7.52 -12.28 -4.23
N THR A 78 6.43 -12.66 -3.59
CA THR A 78 5.24 -11.82 -3.42
C THR A 78 5.52 -10.68 -2.46
N GLN A 79 6.23 -10.91 -1.36
CA GLN A 79 6.66 -9.83 -0.47
C GLN A 79 7.50 -8.78 -1.20
N GLY A 80 8.52 -9.20 -1.95
CA GLY A 80 9.36 -8.29 -2.74
C GLY A 80 8.58 -7.51 -3.78
N PHE A 81 7.63 -8.16 -4.47
CA PHE A 81 6.74 -7.47 -5.41
C PHE A 81 5.85 -6.43 -4.72
N LEU A 82 5.25 -6.76 -3.57
CA LEU A 82 4.37 -5.85 -2.84
C LEU A 82 5.14 -4.66 -2.24
N ARG A 83 6.38 -4.86 -1.76
CA ARG A 83 7.27 -3.77 -1.35
C ARG A 83 7.49 -2.77 -2.49
N LYS A 84 7.82 -3.28 -3.68
CA LYS A 84 7.98 -2.44 -4.87
C LYS A 84 6.70 -1.68 -5.24
N MET A 85 5.53 -2.32 -5.17
CA MET A 85 4.25 -1.65 -5.47
C MET A 85 3.91 -0.56 -4.45
N ALA A 86 4.16 -0.79 -3.16
CA ALA A 86 3.96 0.22 -2.12
C ALA A 86 4.86 1.43 -2.34
N ALA A 87 6.18 1.23 -2.45
CA ALA A 87 7.15 2.31 -2.66
C ALA A 87 6.88 3.10 -3.95
N GLN A 88 6.61 2.42 -5.07
CA GLN A 88 6.24 3.08 -6.32
C GLN A 88 4.92 3.86 -6.22
N THR A 89 4.00 3.47 -5.33
CA THR A 89 2.77 4.24 -5.12
C THR A 89 3.08 5.51 -4.37
N LEU A 90 3.93 5.47 -3.34
CA LEU A 90 4.29 6.67 -2.57
C LEU A 90 5.13 7.65 -3.38
N ILE A 91 5.97 7.17 -4.30
CA ILE A 91 6.70 8.04 -5.26
C ILE A 91 5.74 8.76 -6.23
N GLU A 92 4.67 8.08 -6.66
CA GLU A 92 3.72 8.65 -7.63
C GLU A 92 2.63 9.49 -6.95
N PHE A 93 2.35 9.22 -5.68
CA PHE A 93 1.27 9.84 -4.91
C PHE A 93 1.80 10.21 -3.53
N ASP A 94 2.35 11.43 -3.43
CA ASP A 94 2.85 11.98 -2.18
C ASP A 94 1.77 11.93 -1.09
N ALA A 95 2.13 11.34 0.05
CA ALA A 95 1.19 11.18 1.15
C ALA A 95 0.87 12.52 1.83
N CYS A 96 1.84 13.42 1.91
CA CYS A 96 1.68 14.74 2.51
C CYS A 96 1.79 15.77 1.40
N ILE A 97 0.66 16.40 1.04
CA ILE A 97 0.63 17.47 0.04
C ILE A 97 1.09 18.74 0.75
N GLU A 98 2.25 19.27 0.36
CA GLU A 98 2.72 20.62 0.76
C GLU A 98 1.91 21.74 0.09
#